data_AF-A0A832YZD4-F1
#
_entry.id   AF-A0A832YZD4-F1
#
_cell.length_a   1.000
_cell.length_b   1.000
_cell.length_c   1.000
_cell.angle_alpha   90.00
_cell.angle_beta   90.00
_cell.angle_gamma   90.00
#
_symmetry.space_group_name_H-M   'P 1'
#
loop_
_entity.id
_entity.type
_entity.pdbx_description
1 polymer ?
#
loop_
_entity_poly.entity_id
_entity_poly.type
_entity_poly.pdbx_seq_one_letter_code
_entity_poly.pdbx_strand_id
1 'polypeptide(L)' 'VKIGLFQDPETGKYFRAKVPDEYPECG' A
#
# COMPACT_ATOMS: atom_id res chain seq x y z
N VAL A 1 -5.46 10.45 5.61
CA VAL A 1 -5.49 8.98 5.46
C VAL A 1 -4.89 8.59 4.14
N LYS A 2 -3.64 8.16 4.18
CA LYS A 2 -2.93 7.65 3.00
C LYS A 2 -3.30 6.17 2.81
N ILE A 3 -3.64 5.77 1.58
CA ILE A 3 -3.96 4.37 1.22
C ILE A 3 -2.98 3.94 0.14
N GLY A 4 -2.17 2.93 0.43
CA GLY A 4 -1.27 2.33 -0.54
C GLY A 4 -1.95 1.18 -1.29
N LEU A 5 -1.59 1.03 -2.56
CA LEU A 5 -1.89 -0.17 -3.35
C LEU A 5 -0.69 -1.12 -3.23
N PHE A 6 -0.93 -2.29 -2.67
CA PHE A 6 0.09 -3.32 -2.48
C PHE A 6 -0.29 -4.56 -3.26
N GLN A 7 0.73 -5.34 -3.63
CA GLN A 7 0.54 -6.67 -4.18
C GLN A 7 1.02 -7.68 -3.15
N ASP A 8 0.17 -8.66 -2.86
CA ASP A 8 0.49 -9.77 -2.00
C ASP A 8 1.49 -10.69 -2.73
N PRO A 9 2.69 -10.93 -2.18
CA PRO A 9 3.73 -11.69 -2.86
C PRO A 9 3.43 -13.19 -2.93
N GLU A 10 2.54 -13.72 -2.09
CA GLU A 10 2.20 -15.15 -2.05
C GLU A 10 1.08 -15.49 -3.04
N THR A 11 0.10 -14.59 -3.19
CA THR A 11 -1.11 -14.82 -3.99
C THR A 11 -1.14 -13.99 -5.28
N GLY A 12 -0.24 -13.00 -5.42
CA GLY A 12 -0.21 -12.06 -6.52
C GLY A 12 -1.39 -11.09 -6.55
N LYS A 13 -2.26 -11.11 -5.53
CA LYS A 13 -3.47 -10.28 -5.47
C LYS A 13 -3.14 -8.87 -5.01
N TYR A 14 -3.78 -7.89 -5.64
CA TYR A 14 -3.69 -6.51 -5.21
C TYR A 14 -4.65 -6.23 -4.06
N PHE A 15 -4.19 -5.47 -3.07
CA PHE A 15 -5.00 -5.01 -1.95
C PHE A 15 -4.68 -3.56 -1.58
N ARG A 16 -5.66 -2.90 -0.97
CA ARG A 16 -5.53 -1.54 -0.47
C ARG A 16 -5.34 -1.60 1.03
N ALA A 17 -4.26 -1.00 1.52
CA ALA A 17 -3.98 -0.91 2.94
C ALA A 17 -3.77 0.54 3.35
N LYS A 18 -4.29 0.91 4.51
CA LYS A 18 -4.03 2.22 5.09
C LYS A 18 -2.56 2.27 5.50
N VAL A 19 -1.84 3.24 4.99
CA VAL A 19 -0.47 3.52 5.41
C VAL A 19 -0.44 4.69 6.40
N PRO A 20 0.57 4.77 7.26
CA PRO A 20 0.77 5.91 8.15
C PRO A 20 0.80 7.22 7.35
N ASP A 21 0.33 8.32 7.94
CA ASP A 21 0.32 9.61 7.24
C ASP A 21 1.75 10.15 6.96
N GLU A 22 2.76 9.69 7.72
CA GLU A 22 4.20 9.95 7.49
C GLU A 22 4.82 9.06 6.39
N TYR A 23 4.06 8.12 5.80
CA TYR A 23 4.59 7.24 4.76
C TYR A 23 5.03 8.08 3.55
N PRO A 24 6.30 7.94 3.09
CA PRO A 24 6.81 8.69 1.97
C PRO A 24 6.04 8.28 0.72
N GLU A 25 5.44 9.26 0.09
CA GLU A 25 4.95 9.11 -1.27
C GLU A 25 6.16 9.08 -2.21
N CYS A 26 6.50 7.89 -2.73
CA CYS A 26 7.45 7.81 -3.84
C CYS A 26 6.78 8.51 -5.03
N GLY A 27 7.26 9.72 -5.33
CA GLY A 27 6.91 10.48 -6.53
C GLY A 27 7.57 9.93 -7.78
#